data_AF-A0A7V9GSP6-F1
#
_entry.id   AF-A0A7V9GSP6-F1
#
_cell.length_a   1.000
_cell.length_b   1.000
_cell.length_c   1.000
_cell.angle_alpha   90.00
_cell.angle_beta   90.00
_cell.angle_gamma   90.00
#
_symmetry.space_group_name_H-M   'P 1'
#
loop_
_entity.id
_entity.type
_entity.pdbx_description
1 polymer ?
#
loop_
_entity_poly.entity_id
_entity_poly.type
_entity_poly.pdbx_seq_one_letter_code
_entity_poly.pdbx_strand_id
1 'polypeptide(L)' 'MATEGQDTARHRWLGVGRSSSPDSVAAAYGATEGALTGPDPKLLMAFGSDSYDLPALLGAIRERAPDTP' A
#
# COMPACT_ATOMS: atom_id res chain seq x y z
N MET A 1 -20.41 -23.57 23.27
CA MET A 1 -19.89 -23.76 21.91
C MET A 1 -19.87 -22.38 21.26
N ALA A 2 -18.77 -21.65 21.46
CA ALA A 2 -18.62 -20.28 20.96
C ALA A 2 -18.04 -20.33 19.54
N THR A 3 -18.67 -19.62 18.62
CA THR A 3 -18.19 -19.47 17.24
C THR A 3 -16.98 -18.54 17.23
N GLU A 4 -15.79 -19.09 17.46
CA GLU A 4 -14.49 -18.46 17.18
C GLU A 4 -14.30 -18.33 15.66
N GLY A 5 -14.91 -17.31 15.06
CA GLY A 5 -14.81 -17.12 13.61
C GLY A 5 -14.86 -15.67 13.13
N GLN A 6 -14.89 -14.68 14.02
CA GLN A 6 -15.20 -13.28 13.65
C GLN A 6 -14.23 -12.23 14.23
N ASP A 7 -13.08 -12.63 14.78
CA ASP A 7 -12.11 -11.70 15.37
C ASP A 7 -10.90 -11.37 14.46
N THR A 8 -10.62 -12.18 13.44
CA THR A 8 -9.43 -11.98 12.56
C THR A 8 -9.56 -10.79 11.59
N ALA A 9 -10.78 -10.26 11.41
CA ALA A 9 -11.03 -9.12 10.54
C ALA A 9 -10.84 -7.76 11.24
N ARG A 10 -10.77 -7.71 12.58
CA ARG A 10 -10.91 -6.44 13.30
C ARG A 10 -9.63 -5.63 13.48
N HIS A 11 -8.43 -6.19 13.33
CA HIS A 11 -7.19 -5.40 13.32
C HIS A 11 -6.06 -6.13 12.59
N ARG A 12 -6.05 -6.07 11.24
CA ARG A 12 -4.84 -6.44 10.51
C ARG A 12 -3.78 -5.38 10.80
N TRP A 13 -2.67 -5.79 11.39
CA TRP A 13 -1.54 -4.91 11.71
C TRP A 13 -0.77 -4.42 10.48
N LEU A 14 -1.08 -4.97 9.30
CA LEU A 14 -0.44 -4.66 8.04
C LEU A 14 -1.49 -4.48 6.94
N GLY A 15 -1.40 -3.37 6.23
CA GLY A 15 -2.12 -3.12 4.97
C GLY A 15 -1.32 -3.57 3.76
N VAL A 16 -2.00 -4.03 2.72
CA VAL A 16 -1.37 -4.46 1.47
C VAL A 16 -2.22 -3.97 0.31
N GLY A 17 -1.60 -3.14 -0.55
CA GLY A 17 -2.19 -2.71 -1.80
C GLY A 17 -1.39 -3.21 -2.99
N ARG A 18 -2.05 -3.24 -4.15
CA ARG A 18 -1.48 -3.70 -5.42
C ARG A 18 -2.09 -2.92 -6.56
N SER A 19 -1.31 -2.76 -7.63
CA SER A 19 -1.81 -2.26 -8.91
C SER A 19 -1.18 -3.05 -10.05
N SER A 20 -1.93 -3.15 -11.15
CA SER A 20 -1.48 -3.73 -12.42
C SER A 20 -1.52 -2.71 -13.55
N SER A 21 -1.60 -1.42 -13.22
CA SER A 21 -1.53 -0.34 -14.21
C SER A 21 -0.16 -0.34 -14.90
N PRO A 22 -0.09 -0.23 -16.23
CA PRO A 22 1.18 -0.03 -16.92
C PRO A 22 1.77 1.37 -16.72
N ASP A 23 0.94 2.36 -16.35
CA ASP A 23 1.39 3.70 -15.98
C ASP A 23 1.93 3.72 -14.55
N SER A 24 3.18 4.15 -14.37
CA SER A 24 3.87 4.16 -13.08
C SER A 24 3.15 4.97 -12.01
N VAL A 25 2.60 6.14 -12.35
CA VAL A 25 1.95 7.03 -11.38
C VAL A 25 0.63 6.42 -10.91
N ALA A 26 -0.21 5.95 -11.83
CA ALA A 26 -1.44 5.26 -11.52
C ALA A 26 -1.18 3.93 -10.77
N ALA A 27 -0.07 3.24 -11.07
CA ALA A 27 0.35 2.06 -10.33
C ALA A 27 0.69 2.38 -8.88
N ALA A 28 1.50 3.41 -8.65
CA ALA A 28 1.83 3.91 -7.31
C ALA A 28 0.58 4.30 -6.53
N TYR A 29 -0.34 5.07 -7.12
CA TYR A 29 -1.53 5.54 -6.41
C TYR A 29 -2.42 4.40 -5.94
N GLY A 30 -2.78 3.49 -6.84
CA GLY A 30 -3.63 2.36 -6.50
C GLY A 30 -3.00 1.41 -5.48
N ALA A 31 -1.68 1.16 -5.59
CA ALA A 31 -0.98 0.30 -4.64
C ALA A 31 -0.82 0.96 -3.26
N THR A 32 -0.44 2.24 -3.19
CA THR A 32 -0.22 2.94 -1.92
C THR A 32 -1.54 3.15 -1.17
N GLU A 33 -2.61 3.55 -1.85
CA GLU A 33 -3.92 3.71 -1.20
C GLU A 33 -4.44 2.40 -0.59
N GLY A 34 -4.24 1.27 -1.29
CA GLY A 34 -4.59 -0.04 -0.74
C GLY A 34 -3.69 -0.51 0.41
N ALA A 35 -2.47 0.01 0.50
CA ALA A 35 -1.49 -0.35 1.54
C ALA A 35 -1.62 0.50 2.80
N LEU A 36 -2.00 1.78 2.67
CA LEU A 36 -2.17 2.71 3.79
C LEU A 36 -3.50 2.48 4.52
N THR A 37 -3.65 1.29 5.08
CA THR A 37 -4.80 0.93 5.91
C THR A 37 -4.42 0.98 7.38
N GLY A 38 -5.12 1.79 8.17
CA GLY A 38 -4.87 1.93 9.61
C GLY A 38 -4.69 3.41 10.01
N PRO A 39 -4.74 3.71 11.32
CA PRO A 39 -4.75 5.10 11.78
C PRO A 39 -3.38 5.80 11.68
N ASP A 40 -2.28 5.04 11.67
CA ASP A 40 -0.92 5.58 11.79
C ASP A 40 0.15 4.62 11.23
N PRO A 41 0.27 4.49 9.89
CA PRO A 41 1.25 3.63 9.24
C PRO A 41 2.68 4.13 9.48
N LYS A 42 3.56 3.24 9.96
CA LYS A 42 4.95 3.58 10.36
C LYS A 42 6.02 3.23 9.33
N LEU A 43 5.69 2.43 8.32
CA LEU A 43 6.61 1.96 7.30
C LEU A 43 5.84 1.56 6.05
N LEU A 44 6.32 1.98 4.88
CA LEU A 44 5.79 1.54 3.59
C LEU A 44 6.90 0.83 2.80
N MET A 45 6.63 -0.41 2.38
CA MET A 45 7.53 -1.16 1.50
C MET A 45 6.89 -1.33 0.13
N ALA A 46 7.56 -0.83 -0.90
CA ALA A 46 7.11 -0.95 -2.29
C ALA A 46 7.95 -1.98 -3.05
N PHE A 47 7.25 -2.91 -3.73
CA PHE A 47 7.86 -3.86 -4.65
C PHE A 47 7.33 -3.57 -6.04
N GLY A 48 8.23 -3.28 -6.99
CA GLY A 48 7.88 -2.90 -8.35
C GLY A 48 8.60 -3.78 -9.38
N SER A 49 7.99 -3.91 -10.55
CA SER A 49 8.65 -4.44 -11.75
C SER A 49 9.74 -3.47 -12.21
N ASP A 50 10.79 -3.99 -12.87
CA ASP A 50 11.85 -3.20 -13.49
C ASP A 50 11.35 -2.36 -14.68
N SER A 51 10.17 -2.67 -15.19
CA SER A 51 9.50 -1.94 -16.28
C SER A 51 8.98 -0.56 -15.90
N TYR A 52 8.91 -0.21 -14.61
CA TYR A 52 8.41 1.10 -14.18
C TYR A 52 9.49 2.18 -14.20
N ASP A 53 9.08 3.41 -14.48
CA ASP A 53 9.90 4.60 -14.22
C ASP A 53 10.01 4.77 -12.69
N LEU A 54 11.16 4.38 -12.15
CA LEU A 54 11.39 4.37 -10.71
C LEU A 54 11.31 5.77 -10.08
N PRO A 55 11.96 6.83 -10.62
CA PRO A 55 11.75 8.20 -10.16
C PRO A 55 10.27 8.63 -10.12
N ALA A 56 9.50 8.37 -11.19
CA ALA A 56 8.09 8.74 -11.24
C ALA A 56 7.26 7.96 -10.22
N LEU A 57 7.51 6.65 -10.09
CA LEU A 57 6.86 5.76 -9.13
C LEU A 57 7.12 6.22 -7.68
N LEU A 58 8.37 6.49 -7.32
CA LEU A 58 8.75 6.93 -5.97
C LEU A 58 8.22 8.34 -5.64
N GLY A 59 8.21 9.24 -6.63
CA GLY A 59 7.61 10.57 -6.48
C GLY A 59 6.11 10.48 -6.17
N ALA A 60 5.39 9.67 -6.94
CA ALA A 60 3.97 9.42 -6.73
C ALA A 60 3.67 8.73 -5.38
N ILE A 61 4.51 7.78 -4.94
CA ILE A 61 4.37 7.14 -3.61
C ILE A 61 4.53 8.19 -2.51
N ARG A 62 5.57 9.03 -2.58
CA ARG A 62 5.83 10.09 -1.59
C ARG A 62 4.71 11.13 -1.51
N GLU A 63 4.06 11.43 -2.63
CA GLU A 63 2.89 12.31 -2.66
C GLU A 63 1.71 11.71 -1.88
N ARG A 64 1.49 10.39 -1.97
CA ARG A 64 0.39 9.70 -1.27
C ARG A 64 0.73 9.31 0.18
N ALA A 65 2.01 9.14 0.49
CA ALA A 65 2.52 8.73 1.80
C ALA A 65 3.59 9.70 2.34
N PRO A 66 3.30 11.00 2.52
CA PRO A 66 4.31 12.00 2.85
C PRO A 66 4.95 11.79 4.24
N ASP A 67 4.20 11.22 5.18
CA ASP A 67 4.62 11.00 6.57
C ASP A 67 5.12 9.58 6.84
N THR A 68 5.12 8.72 5.82
CA THR A 68 5.55 7.32 5.94
C THR A 68 6.92 7.13 5.30
N PRO A 69 7.92 6.63 6.05
CA PRO A 69 9.23 6.30 5.51
C PRO A 69 9.19 5.23 4.41
#